data_AF-A0A943IR45-F1
#
_entry.id   AF-A0A943IR45-F1
#
_cell.length_a   1.000
_cell.length_b   1.000
_cell.length_c   1.000
_cell.angle_alpha   90.00
_cell.angle_beta   90.00
_cell.angle_gamma   90.00
#
_symmetry.space_group_name_H-M   'P 1'
#
loop_
_entity.id
_entity.type
_entity.pdbx_description
1 polymer ?
#
loop_
_entity_poly.entity_id
_entity_poly.type
_entity_poly.pdbx_seq_one_letter_code
_entity_poly.pdbx_strand_id
1 'polypeptide(L)'
;ALCRTLDSQTAAVTVMRLMPEMDFVVEQGNRLWGCKYGIVDGQAVNEIYACALGDFRNWNSFAGLSTDSYAAARGSDGPFTGAAACMGGVVFFKENCMERIYPAAGGGHQIVTVPCSGVRKGAERTVAVADGVVYYLGNDGVYAFDGSMPVCVSRALGDKRYTGGVAGGESGRYWLSAVDAAGETELLVYDTQKRLWHRQDNTAAVAFARWNGEMTVLCSDGRLLDTSGTLGTAETGFSWSAESGDLGLYTPEHKYLSRLELRLKTAAGSTVKAYVCYDGDNAWEQVGGVSGEAGQTRGAVLQVRPRRCGHLRLKLAGDGPCRVYSAAAVYEKGSDGP
;
A
#
# COMPACT_ATOMS: atom_id res chain seq x y z
N ALA A 1 -0.39 -31.21 29.58
CA ALA A 1 -0.62 -30.61 30.91
C ALA A 1 0.49 -31.10 31.84
N LEU A 2 1.30 -30.19 32.39
CA LEU A 2 2.30 -30.56 33.40
C LEU A 2 1.61 -30.63 34.76
N CYS A 3 1.31 -31.86 35.23
CA CYS A 3 0.89 -32.05 36.61
C CYS A 3 2.09 -31.74 37.52
N ARG A 4 2.00 -30.66 38.30
CA ARG A 4 2.85 -30.47 39.47
C ARG A 4 2.49 -31.53 40.50
N THR A 5 3.48 -32.04 41.24
CA THR A 5 3.28 -32.91 42.40
C THR A 5 2.24 -32.29 43.34
N LEU A 6 1.20 -33.04 43.67
CA LEU A 6 0.11 -32.62 44.56
C LEU A 6 0.42 -33.10 45.98
N ASP A 7 0.58 -32.17 46.92
CA ASP A 7 0.95 -32.46 48.31
C ASP A 7 -0.24 -32.88 49.20
N SER A 8 -1.46 -33.00 48.65
CA SER A 8 -2.67 -33.36 49.41
C SER A 8 -3.78 -33.93 48.51
N GLN A 9 -4.56 -34.88 49.05
CA GLN A 9 -5.73 -35.48 48.41
C GLN A 9 -6.94 -34.52 48.29
N THR A 10 -6.90 -33.35 48.92
CA THR A 10 -7.96 -32.32 48.87
C THR A 10 -7.51 -31.03 48.19
N ALA A 11 -6.30 -31.00 47.61
CA ALA A 11 -5.78 -29.82 46.93
C ALA A 11 -6.56 -29.54 45.63
N ALA A 12 -6.94 -28.28 45.41
CA ALA A 12 -7.56 -27.86 44.17
C ALA A 12 -6.55 -28.00 43.02
N VAL A 13 -6.95 -28.71 41.95
CA VAL A 13 -6.15 -28.88 40.74
C VAL A 13 -6.56 -27.84 39.71
N THR A 14 -5.62 -27.02 39.27
CA THR A 14 -5.83 -26.10 38.14
C THR A 14 -5.32 -26.75 36.86
N VAL A 15 -6.21 -26.92 35.89
CA VAL A 15 -5.85 -27.37 34.54
C VAL A 15 -5.79 -26.16 33.62
N MET A 16 -4.65 -25.95 32.97
CA MET A 16 -4.43 -24.84 32.05
C MET A 16 -3.93 -25.37 30.71
N ARG A 17 -4.24 -24.65 29.63
CA ARG A 17 -3.67 -24.86 28.30
C ARG A 17 -2.89 -23.61 27.95
N LEU A 18 -1.60 -23.78 27.66
CA LEU A 18 -0.70 -22.68 27.35
C LEU A 18 -0.69 -22.44 25.83
N MET A 19 -0.47 -21.19 25.45
CA MET A 19 -0.22 -20.73 24.10
C MET A 19 1.13 -20.01 24.10
N PRO A 20 1.95 -20.14 23.04
CA PRO A 20 3.17 -19.37 22.91
C PRO A 20 2.90 -17.86 22.95
N GLU A 21 3.81 -17.09 23.51
CA GLU A 21 3.84 -15.64 23.29
C GLU A 21 4.19 -15.40 21.82
N MET A 22 3.50 -14.49 21.15
CA MET A 22 3.67 -14.22 19.72
C MET A 22 3.64 -12.72 19.44
N ASP A 23 4.50 -12.25 18.55
CA ASP A 23 4.58 -10.86 18.12
C ASP A 23 3.59 -10.56 16.99
N PHE A 24 3.43 -11.50 16.06
CA PHE A 24 2.49 -11.40 14.94
C PHE A 24 1.72 -12.71 14.78
N VAL A 25 0.44 -12.62 14.40
CA VAL A 25 -0.44 -13.76 14.18
C VAL A 25 -1.29 -13.54 12.93
N VAL A 26 -1.41 -14.58 12.10
CA VAL A 26 -2.34 -14.63 10.96
C VAL A 26 -3.07 -15.96 10.90
N GLU A 27 -4.24 -15.97 10.28
CA GLU A 27 -4.98 -17.21 9.99
C GLU A 27 -4.67 -17.65 8.55
N GLN A 28 -4.40 -18.94 8.38
CA GLN A 28 -4.33 -19.57 7.07
C GLN A 28 -4.60 -21.07 7.17
N GLY A 29 -5.59 -21.54 6.41
CA GLY A 29 -5.87 -22.98 6.28
C GLY A 29 -6.41 -23.61 7.56
N ASN A 30 -7.29 -22.90 8.28
CA ASN A 30 -7.89 -23.34 9.54
C ASN A 30 -6.86 -23.55 10.67
N ARG A 31 -5.81 -22.73 10.64
CA ARG A 31 -4.75 -22.64 11.66
C ARG A 31 -4.41 -21.18 11.89
N LEU A 32 -4.21 -20.83 13.15
CA LEU A 32 -3.45 -19.64 13.50
C LEU A 32 -1.96 -19.96 13.40
N TRP A 33 -1.24 -19.07 12.75
CA TRP A 33 0.20 -19.07 12.63
C TRP A 33 0.72 -17.86 13.36
N GLY A 34 1.78 -18.02 14.14
CA GLY A 34 2.44 -16.88 14.76
C GLY A 34 3.94 -17.03 14.82
N CYS A 35 4.61 -15.94 15.16
CA CYS A 35 6.06 -15.93 15.32
C CYS A 35 6.46 -15.19 16.60
N LYS A 36 7.64 -15.51 17.11
CA LYS A 36 8.23 -14.84 18.26
C LYS A 36 9.71 -14.64 18.08
N TYR A 37 10.20 -13.45 18.42
CA TYR A 37 11.61 -13.17 18.60
C TYR A 37 11.85 -12.47 19.95
N GLY A 38 12.88 -12.89 20.69
CA GLY A 38 13.31 -12.22 21.92
C GLY A 38 13.57 -13.19 23.06
N ILE A 39 13.47 -12.71 24.30
CA ILE A 39 13.64 -13.53 25.50
C ILE A 39 12.26 -13.89 26.06
N VAL A 40 11.94 -15.18 26.16
CA VAL A 40 10.74 -15.71 26.80
C VAL A 40 11.18 -16.64 27.92
N ASP A 41 10.73 -16.38 29.15
CA ASP A 41 11.11 -17.16 30.35
C ASP A 41 12.62 -17.38 30.52
N GLY A 42 13.42 -16.36 30.18
CA GLY A 42 14.89 -16.40 30.30
C GLY A 42 15.60 -17.15 29.15
N GLN A 43 14.87 -17.61 28.14
CA GLN A 43 15.42 -18.29 26.96
C GLN A 43 15.25 -17.44 25.71
N ALA A 44 16.27 -17.46 24.85
CA ALA A 44 16.19 -16.82 23.54
C ALA A 44 15.29 -17.64 22.60
N VAL A 45 14.29 -16.98 22.03
CA VAL A 45 13.31 -17.53 21.11
C VAL A 45 13.42 -16.81 19.77
N ASN A 46 13.40 -17.58 18.69
CA ASN A 46 13.28 -17.12 17.31
C ASN A 46 12.52 -18.21 16.56
N GLU A 47 11.20 -18.23 16.72
CA GLU A 47 10.38 -19.39 16.37
C GLU A 47 9.12 -19.00 15.60
N ILE A 48 8.66 -19.92 14.77
CA ILE A 48 7.36 -19.88 14.10
C ILE A 48 6.51 -21.03 14.67
N TYR A 49 5.26 -20.73 14.98
CA TYR A 49 4.29 -21.63 15.57
C TYR A 49 3.04 -21.77 14.69
N ALA A 50 2.35 -22.89 14.84
CA ALA A 50 0.96 -23.03 14.41
C ALA A 50 0.14 -23.81 15.45
N CYS A 51 -1.11 -23.39 15.66
CA CYS A 51 -2.05 -24.16 16.46
C CYS A 51 -2.40 -25.48 15.75
N ALA A 52 -2.96 -26.45 16.47
CA ALA A 52 -3.52 -27.67 15.87
C ALA A 52 -4.63 -27.31 14.87
N LEU A 53 -4.79 -28.12 13.83
CA LEU A 53 -5.76 -27.88 12.77
C LEU A 53 -7.19 -27.83 13.34
N GLY A 54 -7.89 -26.70 13.14
CA GLY A 54 -9.26 -26.50 13.61
C GLY A 54 -9.42 -26.29 15.12
N ASP A 55 -8.34 -26.27 15.90
CA ASP A 55 -8.36 -25.94 17.32
C ASP A 55 -7.34 -24.83 17.61
N PHE A 56 -7.79 -23.58 17.41
CA PHE A 56 -6.96 -22.38 17.62
C PHE A 56 -6.47 -22.20 19.07
N ARG A 57 -7.04 -22.96 20.02
CA ARG A 57 -6.63 -22.94 21.42
C ARG A 57 -5.55 -24.00 21.72
N ASN A 58 -5.22 -24.89 20.78
CA ASN A 58 -4.23 -25.95 20.96
C ASN A 58 -2.90 -25.64 20.31
N TRP A 59 -1.87 -25.42 21.12
CA TRP A 59 -0.51 -25.18 20.61
C TRP A 59 0.49 -26.25 21.07
N ASN A 60 -0.01 -27.30 21.72
CA ASN A 60 0.80 -28.32 22.38
C ASN A 60 0.35 -29.75 22.02
N SER A 61 -0.02 -29.98 20.75
CA SER A 61 -0.30 -31.32 20.22
C SER A 61 0.86 -31.77 19.34
N PHE A 62 1.54 -32.86 19.70
CA PHE A 62 2.69 -33.41 18.99
C PHE A 62 2.65 -34.95 19.00
N ALA A 63 1.51 -35.51 18.61
CA ALA A 63 1.25 -36.94 18.55
C ALA A 63 1.75 -37.62 17.26
N GLY A 64 2.36 -36.88 16.34
CA GLY A 64 2.78 -37.36 15.02
C GLY A 64 1.66 -37.39 13.98
N LEU A 65 0.59 -36.63 14.19
CA LEU A 65 -0.56 -36.52 13.30
C LEU A 65 -0.47 -35.30 12.41
N SER A 66 -1.10 -35.34 11.23
CA SER A 66 -1.12 -34.20 10.30
C SER A 66 -1.86 -32.97 10.84
N THR A 67 -2.70 -33.16 11.87
CA THR A 67 -3.49 -32.11 12.54
C THR A 67 -2.78 -31.50 13.74
N ASP A 68 -1.59 -31.97 14.10
CA ASP A 68 -0.83 -31.51 15.26
C ASP A 68 -0.42 -30.05 15.16
N SER A 69 -0.08 -29.47 16.32
CA SER A 69 0.56 -28.16 16.42
C SER A 69 1.95 -28.20 15.75
N TYR A 70 2.45 -27.02 15.39
CA TYR A 70 3.75 -26.88 14.73
C TYR A 70 4.61 -25.86 15.48
N ALA A 71 5.90 -26.14 15.61
CA ALA A 71 6.89 -25.23 16.18
C ALA A 71 8.21 -25.43 15.43
N ALA A 72 8.81 -24.33 14.94
CA ALA A 72 10.06 -24.38 14.20
C ALA A 72 10.96 -23.18 14.54
N ALA A 73 12.15 -23.48 15.05
CA ALA A 73 13.22 -22.51 15.24
C ALA A 73 13.75 -21.98 13.91
N ARG A 74 14.08 -20.69 13.90
CA ARG A 74 14.62 -19.97 12.74
C ARG A 74 16.07 -19.60 13.01
N GLY A 75 16.91 -19.84 12.00
CA GLY A 75 18.30 -19.39 11.99
C GLY A 75 18.49 -18.01 11.36
N SER A 76 17.45 -17.44 10.74
CA SER A 76 17.48 -16.09 10.18
C SER A 76 17.61 -15.07 11.32
N ASP A 77 18.50 -14.10 11.14
CA ASP A 77 18.80 -13.10 12.17
C ASP A 77 17.71 -12.03 12.30
N GLY A 78 17.63 -11.42 13.49
CA GLY A 78 16.79 -10.27 13.78
C GLY A 78 15.31 -10.58 14.11
N PRO A 79 14.58 -9.55 14.59
CA PRO A 79 13.17 -9.68 14.96
C PRO A 79 12.26 -9.82 13.74
N PHE A 80 11.10 -10.43 13.97
CA PHE A 80 9.99 -10.33 13.03
C PHE A 80 9.41 -8.90 13.04
N THR A 81 8.89 -8.45 11.90
CA THR A 81 8.40 -7.08 11.68
C THR A 81 7.04 -7.02 11.01
N GLY A 82 6.40 -8.16 10.78
CA GLY A 82 5.07 -8.22 10.22
C GLY A 82 4.68 -9.64 9.82
N ALA A 83 3.41 -9.81 9.46
CA ALA A 83 2.89 -11.06 8.95
C ALA A 83 1.81 -10.82 7.89
N ALA A 84 1.69 -11.74 6.94
CA ALA A 84 0.59 -11.77 5.97
C ALA A 84 0.18 -13.22 5.67
N ALA A 85 -1.11 -13.43 5.46
CA ALA A 85 -1.63 -14.62 4.81
C ALA A 85 -2.08 -14.25 3.39
N CYS A 86 -1.51 -14.92 2.38
CA CYS A 86 -1.83 -14.65 0.99
C CYS A 86 -1.45 -15.85 0.12
N MET A 87 -2.15 -16.02 -1.01
CA MET A 87 -1.84 -17.08 -2.00
C MET A 87 -1.78 -18.50 -1.42
N GLY A 88 -2.59 -18.79 -0.40
CA GLY A 88 -2.60 -20.10 0.25
C GLY A 88 -1.48 -20.33 1.27
N GLY A 89 -0.56 -19.39 1.45
CA GLY A 89 0.58 -19.47 2.35
C GLY A 89 0.59 -18.40 3.43
N VAL A 90 1.61 -18.48 4.30
CA VAL A 90 1.89 -17.47 5.32
C VAL A 90 3.27 -16.89 5.07
N VAL A 91 3.42 -15.59 5.30
CA VAL A 91 4.70 -14.89 5.26
C VAL A 91 4.91 -14.17 6.58
N PHE A 92 6.00 -14.48 7.28
CA PHE A 92 6.51 -13.62 8.35
C PHE A 92 7.68 -12.81 7.82
N PHE A 93 7.65 -11.51 8.08
CA PHE A 93 8.67 -10.58 7.62
C PHE A 93 9.71 -10.36 8.71
N LYS A 94 10.96 -10.18 8.29
CA LYS A 94 12.01 -9.45 9.00
C LYS A 94 12.47 -8.34 8.07
N GLU A 95 13.23 -7.35 8.54
CA GLU A 95 13.63 -6.23 7.66
C GLU A 95 14.45 -6.68 6.43
N ASN A 96 15.23 -7.76 6.57
CA ASN A 96 16.18 -8.24 5.56
C ASN A 96 15.84 -9.62 4.96
N CYS A 97 14.71 -10.23 5.34
CA CYS A 97 14.25 -11.48 4.73
C CYS A 97 12.75 -11.73 4.97
N MET A 98 12.23 -12.71 4.25
CA MET A 98 10.90 -13.28 4.48
C MET A 98 11.01 -14.75 4.83
N GLU A 99 10.24 -15.18 5.82
CA GLU A 99 9.98 -16.59 6.09
C GLU A 99 8.66 -16.96 5.40
N ARG A 100 8.74 -17.75 4.33
CA ARG A 100 7.59 -18.21 3.56
C ARG A 100 7.20 -19.60 4.02
N ILE A 101 5.98 -19.73 4.52
CA ILE A 101 5.44 -21.00 5.00
C ILE A 101 4.49 -21.52 3.93
N TYR A 102 4.68 -22.78 3.58
CA TYR A 102 3.77 -23.56 2.76
C TYR A 102 3.07 -24.57 3.65
N PRO A 103 1.84 -24.27 4.11
CA PRO A 103 1.02 -25.24 4.82
C PRO A 103 0.79 -26.48 3.96
N ALA A 104 0.78 -27.65 4.61
CA ALA A 104 0.71 -28.95 3.96
C ALA A 104 -0.32 -29.79 4.71
N ALA A 105 -1.22 -30.44 3.97
CA ALA A 105 -2.29 -31.24 4.57
C ALA A 105 -1.76 -32.43 5.39
N GLY A 106 -0.54 -32.90 5.11
CA GLY A 106 0.13 -33.97 5.84
C GLY A 106 0.86 -33.52 7.12
N GLY A 107 0.80 -32.24 7.51
CA GLY A 107 1.50 -31.69 8.69
C GLY A 107 2.99 -31.37 8.47
N GLY A 108 3.59 -31.87 7.38
CA GLY A 108 4.95 -31.54 6.95
C GLY A 108 5.07 -30.14 6.33
N HIS A 109 4.80 -29.10 7.13
CA HIS A 109 4.88 -27.70 6.69
C HIS A 109 6.32 -27.33 6.31
N GLN A 110 6.48 -26.63 5.19
CA GLN A 110 7.79 -26.16 4.73
C GLN A 110 7.96 -24.67 5.02
N ILE A 111 9.13 -24.29 5.53
CA ILE A 111 9.53 -22.89 5.67
C ILE A 111 10.73 -22.61 4.79
N VAL A 112 10.62 -21.61 3.92
CA VAL A 112 11.69 -21.12 3.05
C VAL A 112 12.05 -19.70 3.44
N THR A 113 13.31 -19.48 3.81
CA THR A 113 13.85 -18.13 4.03
C THR A 113 14.29 -17.54 2.70
N VAL A 114 13.78 -16.36 2.38
CA VAL A 114 14.14 -15.61 1.17
C VAL A 114 14.82 -14.31 1.60
N PRO A 115 16.12 -14.10 1.32
CA PRO A 115 16.77 -12.81 1.51
C PRO A 115 16.19 -11.77 0.56
N CYS A 116 15.58 -10.72 1.12
CA CYS A 116 14.95 -9.63 0.37
C CYS A 116 14.56 -8.49 1.34
N SER A 117 14.15 -7.34 0.80
CA SER A 117 13.57 -6.27 1.60
C SER A 117 12.25 -6.74 2.20
N GLY A 118 12.15 -6.81 3.52
CA GLY A 118 10.89 -7.08 4.21
C GLY A 118 10.28 -5.83 4.82
N VAL A 119 9.38 -6.03 5.78
CA VAL A 119 8.65 -4.93 6.43
C VAL A 119 9.60 -4.17 7.34
N ARG A 120 9.59 -2.83 7.23
CA ARG A 120 10.34 -1.93 8.12
C ARG A 120 9.85 -2.11 9.55
N LYS A 121 10.77 -2.13 10.52
CA LYS A 121 10.40 -2.18 11.94
C LYS A 121 9.51 -0.98 12.32
N GLY A 122 8.34 -1.25 12.90
CA GLY A 122 7.33 -0.24 13.24
C GLY A 122 6.35 0.10 12.10
N ALA A 123 6.47 -0.57 10.95
CA ALA A 123 5.56 -0.40 9.81
C ALA A 123 4.69 -1.66 9.56
N GLU A 124 4.54 -2.54 10.55
CA GLU A 124 3.73 -3.76 10.46
C GLU A 124 2.29 -3.49 10.01
N ARG A 125 1.74 -2.33 10.37
CA ARG A 125 0.37 -1.92 10.03
C ARG A 125 0.21 -1.45 8.59
N THR A 126 1.30 -1.37 7.83
CA THR A 126 1.28 -1.07 6.39
C THR A 126 1.09 -2.31 5.53
N VAL A 127 1.16 -3.52 6.13
CA VAL A 127 0.95 -4.78 5.42
C VAL A 127 -0.53 -4.94 5.08
N ALA A 128 -0.85 -4.99 3.78
CA ALA A 128 -2.21 -5.22 3.31
C ALA A 128 -2.22 -6.04 2.01
N VAL A 129 -3.32 -6.75 1.76
CA VAL A 129 -3.51 -7.56 0.55
C VAL A 129 -4.50 -6.87 -0.37
N ALA A 130 -4.11 -6.67 -1.63
CA ALA A 130 -5.00 -6.22 -2.71
C ALA A 130 -4.75 -7.08 -3.96
N ASP A 131 -5.82 -7.62 -4.56
CA ASP A 131 -5.79 -8.52 -5.73
C ASP A 131 -4.80 -9.70 -5.61
N GLY A 132 -4.70 -10.29 -4.42
CA GLY A 132 -3.80 -11.43 -4.18
C GLY A 132 -2.32 -11.07 -4.09
N VAL A 133 -1.98 -9.77 -4.02
CA VAL A 133 -0.62 -9.26 -3.83
C VAL A 133 -0.52 -8.63 -2.44
N VAL A 134 0.57 -8.93 -1.72
CA VAL A 134 0.88 -8.29 -0.43
C VAL A 134 1.64 -7.01 -0.68
N TYR A 135 1.15 -5.89 -0.16
CA TYR A 135 1.80 -4.59 -0.20
C TYR A 135 2.25 -4.19 1.20
N TYR A 136 3.41 -3.57 1.32
CA TYR A 136 3.96 -3.16 2.62
C TYR A 136 5.06 -2.11 2.47
N LEU A 137 5.31 -1.35 3.54
CA LEU A 137 6.44 -0.43 3.64
C LEU A 137 7.70 -1.16 4.13
N GLY A 138 8.74 -1.17 3.30
CA GLY A 138 10.10 -1.60 3.66
C GLY A 138 11.02 -0.39 3.91
N ASN A 139 12.32 -0.64 4.07
CA ASN A 139 13.30 0.40 4.38
C ASN A 139 13.50 1.42 3.25
N ASP A 140 13.43 0.98 1.99
CA ASP A 140 13.69 1.84 0.81
C ASP A 140 12.42 2.32 0.10
N GLY A 141 11.23 1.88 0.53
CA GLY A 141 9.97 2.22 -0.12
C GLY A 141 8.84 1.23 0.12
N VAL A 142 7.74 1.38 -0.61
CA VAL A 142 6.60 0.46 -0.62
C VAL A 142 6.87 -0.65 -1.63
N TYR A 143 6.69 -1.90 -1.21
CA TYR A 143 6.92 -3.09 -2.00
C TYR A 143 5.62 -3.82 -2.29
N ALA A 144 5.58 -4.49 -3.44
CA ALA A 144 4.57 -5.46 -3.81
C ALA A 144 5.19 -6.86 -3.85
N PHE A 145 4.53 -7.84 -3.25
CA PHE A 145 4.93 -9.25 -3.24
C PHE A 145 3.79 -10.13 -3.74
N ASP A 146 4.00 -10.73 -4.91
CA ASP A 146 3.06 -11.57 -5.64
C ASP A 146 3.40 -13.07 -5.52
N GLY A 147 4.21 -13.45 -4.52
CA GLY A 147 4.71 -14.82 -4.36
C GLY A 147 6.06 -15.10 -5.02
N SER A 148 6.61 -14.17 -5.81
CA SER A 148 7.94 -14.29 -6.40
C SER A 148 9.04 -13.59 -5.55
N MET A 149 9.58 -12.47 -6.03
CA MET A 149 10.49 -11.58 -5.31
C MET A 149 9.82 -10.21 -5.16
N PRO A 150 9.91 -9.54 -3.99
CA PRO A 150 9.28 -8.24 -3.83
C PRO A 150 9.87 -7.17 -4.74
N VAL A 151 9.01 -6.32 -5.28
CA VAL A 151 9.40 -5.20 -6.15
C VAL A 151 8.96 -3.89 -5.53
N CYS A 152 9.88 -2.91 -5.46
CA CYS A 152 9.56 -1.57 -4.98
C CYS A 152 8.66 -0.84 -5.99
N VAL A 153 7.43 -0.52 -5.57
CA VAL A 153 6.42 0.17 -6.37
C VAL A 153 6.34 1.66 -6.06
N SER A 154 6.98 2.15 -4.99
CA SER A 154 6.96 3.58 -4.62
C SER A 154 8.03 4.42 -5.29
N ARG A 155 8.87 3.87 -6.20
CA ARG A 155 9.89 4.67 -6.91
C ARG A 155 9.27 5.85 -7.70
N ALA A 156 8.03 5.71 -8.14
CA ALA A 156 7.28 6.76 -8.81
C ALA A 156 6.94 7.96 -7.90
N LEU A 157 7.04 7.82 -6.58
CA LEU A 157 6.88 8.90 -5.60
C LEU A 157 8.17 9.73 -5.42
N GLY A 158 9.23 9.42 -6.17
CA GLY A 158 10.50 10.12 -6.11
C GLY A 158 11.30 9.83 -4.83
N ASP A 159 11.93 10.88 -4.29
CA ASP A 159 12.85 10.76 -3.17
C ASP A 159 12.19 10.82 -1.78
N LYS A 160 10.85 10.95 -1.73
CA LYS A 160 10.14 10.93 -0.46
C LYS A 160 10.32 9.57 0.22
N ARG A 161 10.55 9.59 1.54
CA ARG A 161 10.74 8.39 2.37
C ARG A 161 9.76 8.41 3.52
N TYR A 162 9.25 7.22 3.84
CA TYR A 162 8.29 7.03 4.93
C TYR A 162 8.91 6.15 6.02
N THR A 163 8.52 6.44 7.25
CA THR A 163 9.02 5.79 8.46
C THR A 163 8.01 4.81 9.05
N GLY A 164 6.73 4.97 8.70
CA GLY A 164 5.65 4.10 9.15
C GLY A 164 4.32 4.43 8.46
N GLY A 165 3.23 3.92 9.01
CA GLY A 165 1.89 4.19 8.52
C GLY A 165 0.90 3.07 8.80
N VAL A 166 -0.31 3.23 8.29
CA VAL A 166 -1.37 2.21 8.34
C VAL A 166 -1.93 2.04 6.93
N ALA A 167 -2.23 0.79 6.55
CA ALA A 167 -2.72 0.48 5.21
C ALA A 167 -3.94 -0.42 5.20
N GLY A 168 -4.61 -0.43 4.04
CA GLY A 168 -5.73 -1.30 3.71
C GLY A 168 -5.73 -1.64 2.22
N GLY A 169 -6.32 -2.79 1.88
CA GLY A 169 -6.42 -3.25 0.49
C GLY A 169 -7.86 -3.57 0.12
N GLU A 170 -8.34 -2.98 -0.97
CA GLU A 170 -9.69 -3.22 -1.49
C GLU A 170 -9.77 -2.94 -3.00
N SER A 171 -10.49 -3.80 -3.74
CA SER A 171 -10.93 -3.56 -5.12
C SER A 171 -9.82 -3.04 -6.05
N GLY A 172 -8.67 -3.72 -6.04
CA GLY A 172 -7.49 -3.32 -6.81
C GLY A 172 -6.84 -2.01 -6.39
N ARG A 173 -6.98 -1.63 -5.11
CA ARG A 173 -6.32 -0.46 -4.54
C ARG A 173 -5.63 -0.81 -3.23
N TYR A 174 -4.38 -0.38 -3.11
CA TYR A 174 -3.65 -0.35 -1.86
C TYR A 174 -3.67 1.08 -1.32
N TRP A 175 -4.34 1.28 -0.19
CA TRP A 175 -4.42 2.55 0.52
C TRP A 175 -3.36 2.57 1.62
N LEU A 176 -2.63 3.67 1.73
CA LEU A 176 -1.59 3.86 2.72
C LEU A 176 -1.67 5.27 3.29
N SER A 177 -1.99 5.39 4.57
CA SER A 177 -1.74 6.61 5.33
C SER A 177 -0.29 6.53 5.83
N ALA A 178 0.61 7.11 5.05
CA ALA A 178 2.06 7.03 5.28
C ALA A 178 2.52 8.17 6.20
N VAL A 179 3.46 7.88 7.07
CA VAL A 179 4.09 8.87 7.96
C VAL A 179 5.54 9.07 7.53
N ASP A 180 5.97 10.31 7.32
CA ASP A 180 7.35 10.63 6.97
C ASP A 180 8.27 10.81 8.19
N ALA A 181 9.52 11.20 7.97
CA ALA A 181 10.48 11.40 9.05
C ALA A 181 10.18 12.61 9.95
N ALA A 182 9.39 13.58 9.46
CA ALA A 182 8.94 14.72 10.24
C ALA A 182 7.66 14.42 11.05
N GLY A 183 7.05 13.24 10.85
CA GLY A 183 5.79 12.87 11.46
C GLY A 183 4.57 13.34 10.67
N GLU A 184 4.77 13.93 9.49
CA GLU A 184 3.69 14.38 8.63
C GLU A 184 3.04 13.20 7.93
N THR A 185 1.72 13.26 7.80
CA THR A 185 0.93 12.18 7.23
C THR A 185 0.44 12.50 5.82
N GLU A 186 0.46 11.50 4.95
CA GLU A 186 -0.04 11.59 3.59
C GLU A 186 -0.85 10.35 3.23
N LEU A 187 -2.07 10.54 2.73
CA LEU A 187 -2.92 9.46 2.26
C LEU A 187 -2.65 9.18 0.79
N LEU A 188 -2.10 7.99 0.53
CA LEU A 188 -1.70 7.52 -0.79
C LEU A 188 -2.57 6.34 -1.22
N VAL A 189 -2.83 6.23 -2.51
CA VAL A 189 -3.56 5.12 -3.10
C VAL A 189 -2.80 4.61 -4.32
N TYR A 190 -2.42 3.35 -4.29
CA TYR A 190 -1.84 2.65 -5.45
C TYR A 190 -2.92 1.85 -6.17
N ASP A 191 -3.20 2.22 -7.42
CA ASP A 191 -4.07 1.47 -8.32
C ASP A 191 -3.26 0.28 -8.89
N THR A 192 -3.63 -0.94 -8.50
CA THR A 192 -2.88 -2.17 -8.83
C THR A 192 -2.91 -2.47 -10.32
N GLN A 193 -4.00 -2.13 -11.00
CA GLN A 193 -4.21 -2.40 -12.43
C GLN A 193 -3.47 -1.39 -13.30
N LYS A 194 -3.56 -0.10 -12.96
CA LYS A 194 -2.89 0.97 -13.71
C LYS A 194 -1.43 1.14 -13.31
N ARG A 195 -1.03 0.61 -12.15
CA ARG A 195 0.29 0.79 -11.54
C ARG A 195 0.63 2.27 -11.32
N LEU A 196 -0.36 3.01 -10.84
CA LEU A 196 -0.26 4.45 -10.60
C LEU A 196 -0.51 4.76 -9.13
N TRP A 197 0.32 5.66 -8.60
CA TRP A 197 0.08 6.26 -7.30
C TRP A 197 -0.77 7.52 -7.43
N HIS A 198 -1.68 7.68 -6.49
CA HIS A 198 -2.51 8.86 -6.30
C HIS A 198 -2.31 9.36 -4.87
N ARG A 199 -1.88 10.60 -4.73
CA ARG A 199 -1.98 11.31 -3.46
C ARG A 199 -3.40 11.84 -3.30
N GLN A 200 -4.08 11.49 -2.22
CA GLN A 200 -5.39 12.03 -1.88
C GLN A 200 -5.21 13.37 -1.15
N ASP A 201 -4.70 13.32 0.07
CA ASP A 201 -4.59 14.47 0.97
C ASP A 201 -3.65 14.13 2.14
N ASN A 202 -3.80 14.84 3.27
CA ASN A 202 -3.05 14.62 4.51
C ASN A 202 -3.87 13.85 5.57
N THR A 203 -4.92 13.12 5.17
CA THR A 203 -5.77 12.39 6.11
C THR A 203 -4.94 11.33 6.85
N ALA A 204 -4.88 11.46 8.17
CA ALA A 204 -4.24 10.50 9.05
C ALA A 204 -5.22 9.38 9.43
N ALA A 205 -4.91 8.15 8.97
CA ALA A 205 -5.69 6.96 9.27
C ALA A 205 -5.06 6.17 10.42
N VAL A 206 -5.93 5.67 11.31
CA VAL A 206 -5.56 4.81 12.43
C VAL A 206 -5.82 3.34 12.11
N ALA A 207 -6.78 3.04 11.23
CA ALA A 207 -7.12 1.68 10.81
C ALA A 207 -7.89 1.69 9.49
N PHE A 208 -7.76 0.59 8.74
CA PHE A 208 -8.62 0.25 7.61
C PHE A 208 -9.35 -1.05 7.95
N ALA A 209 -10.65 -1.10 7.73
CA ALA A 209 -11.46 -2.28 8.01
C ALA A 209 -12.45 -2.52 6.87
N ARG A 210 -12.70 -3.79 6.55
CA ARG A 210 -13.66 -4.18 5.53
C ARG A 210 -14.90 -4.79 6.16
N TRP A 211 -16.06 -4.39 5.67
CA TRP A 211 -17.35 -4.93 6.08
C TRP A 211 -18.33 -4.93 4.91
N ASN A 212 -19.00 -6.06 4.65
CA ASN A 212 -19.94 -6.23 3.54
C ASN A 212 -19.40 -5.85 2.14
N GLY A 213 -18.09 -6.01 1.93
CA GLY A 213 -17.45 -5.71 0.65
C GLY A 213 -17.03 -4.26 0.47
N GLU A 214 -17.25 -3.41 1.48
CA GLU A 214 -16.84 -2.01 1.53
C GLU A 214 -15.71 -1.83 2.54
N MET A 215 -14.75 -0.94 2.26
CA MET A 215 -13.69 -0.57 3.19
C MET A 215 -13.94 0.80 3.82
N THR A 216 -13.87 0.84 5.14
CA THR A 216 -13.93 2.05 5.94
C THR A 216 -12.55 2.39 6.49
N VAL A 217 -12.22 3.68 6.49
CA VAL A 217 -11.02 4.26 7.06
C VAL A 217 -11.39 4.96 8.37
N LEU A 218 -10.79 4.54 9.48
CA LEU A 218 -10.86 5.25 10.75
C LEU A 218 -9.79 6.34 10.77
N CYS A 219 -10.21 7.60 10.78
CA CYS A 219 -9.31 8.75 10.87
C CYS A 219 -8.90 9.03 12.32
N SER A 220 -7.74 9.67 12.52
CA SER A 220 -7.21 10.03 13.84
C SER A 220 -8.09 11.02 14.60
N ASP A 221 -8.92 11.79 13.90
CA ASP A 221 -9.90 12.71 14.45
C ASP A 221 -11.25 12.04 14.80
N GLY A 222 -11.35 10.73 14.62
CA GLY A 222 -12.55 9.93 14.93
C GLY A 222 -13.57 9.83 13.79
N ARG A 223 -13.33 10.45 12.63
CA ARG A 223 -14.20 10.26 11.45
C ARG A 223 -14.05 8.86 10.87
N LEU A 224 -15.12 8.38 10.24
CA LEU A 224 -15.12 7.18 9.40
C LEU A 224 -15.34 7.61 7.94
N LEU A 225 -14.41 7.26 7.06
CA LEU A 225 -14.51 7.52 5.63
C LEU A 225 -14.76 6.21 4.89
N ASP A 226 -15.63 6.27 3.89
CA ASP A 226 -15.89 5.15 2.99
C ASP A 226 -15.06 5.31 1.72
N THR A 227 -14.40 4.24 1.27
CA THR A 227 -13.57 4.31 0.06
C THR A 227 -14.31 3.98 -1.23
N SER A 228 -15.54 3.44 -1.15
CA SER A 228 -16.34 3.12 -2.33
C SER A 228 -17.30 4.23 -2.74
N GLY A 229 -17.66 5.12 -1.82
CA GLY A 229 -18.60 6.20 -2.03
C GLY A 229 -20.06 5.75 -1.96
N THR A 230 -20.35 4.60 -1.36
CA THR A 230 -21.70 4.04 -1.20
C THR A 230 -22.27 4.28 0.20
N LEU A 231 -21.43 4.59 1.18
CA LEU A 231 -21.81 4.77 2.58
C LEU A 231 -21.60 6.20 3.08
N GLY A 232 -22.46 6.64 3.99
CA GLY A 232 -22.31 7.91 4.70
C GLY A 232 -22.76 9.14 3.90
N THR A 233 -22.25 10.30 4.27
CA THR A 233 -22.55 11.57 3.62
C THR A 233 -21.61 11.77 2.45
N ALA A 234 -22.17 11.82 1.24
CA ALA A 234 -21.39 12.09 0.03
C ALA A 234 -20.71 13.47 0.11
N GLU A 235 -19.46 13.52 -0.34
CA GLU A 235 -18.73 14.77 -0.48
C GLU A 235 -19.43 15.68 -1.52
N THR A 236 -19.56 16.97 -1.20
CA THR A 236 -20.27 17.92 -2.06
C THR A 236 -19.43 18.46 -3.21
N GLY A 237 -18.11 18.32 -3.13
CA GLY A 237 -17.15 18.76 -4.13
C GLY A 237 -15.73 18.52 -3.67
N PHE A 238 -14.81 18.38 -4.62
CA PHE A 238 -13.39 18.10 -4.36
C PHE A 238 -12.51 18.89 -5.34
N SER A 239 -11.30 19.21 -4.91
CA SER A 239 -10.27 19.79 -5.76
C SER A 239 -9.22 18.73 -6.09
N TRP A 240 -8.63 18.81 -7.28
CA TRP A 240 -7.59 17.87 -7.71
C TRP A 240 -6.53 18.59 -8.55
N SER A 241 -5.36 17.98 -8.64
CA SER A 241 -4.34 18.38 -9.61
C SER A 241 -3.54 17.20 -10.12
N ALA A 242 -3.03 17.31 -11.35
CA ALA A 242 -2.09 16.39 -11.95
C ALA A 242 -0.94 17.19 -12.56
N GLU A 243 0.30 16.84 -12.20
CA GLU A 243 1.51 17.47 -12.71
C GLU A 243 2.30 16.46 -13.55
N SER A 244 2.82 16.90 -14.70
CA SER A 244 3.72 16.11 -15.52
C SER A 244 5.16 16.22 -15.03
N GLY A 245 6.01 15.29 -15.47
CA GLY A 245 7.45 15.55 -15.52
C GLY A 245 7.81 16.58 -16.59
N ASP A 246 9.10 16.71 -16.87
CA ASP A 246 9.59 17.62 -17.91
C ASP A 246 9.18 17.14 -19.31
N LEU A 247 8.48 17.99 -20.03
CA LEU A 247 8.03 17.82 -21.41
C LEU A 247 8.95 18.61 -22.34
N GLY A 248 9.24 18.06 -23.52
CA GLY A 248 10.05 18.75 -24.54
C GLY A 248 11.56 18.57 -24.40
N LEU A 249 12.02 17.76 -23.44
CA LEU A 249 13.43 17.37 -23.31
C LEU A 249 13.93 16.78 -24.65
N TYR A 250 15.06 17.33 -25.13
CA TYR A 250 15.77 17.07 -26.39
C TYR A 250 15.02 16.21 -27.43
N THR A 251 14.39 16.86 -28.39
CA THR A 251 13.97 16.24 -29.65
C THR A 251 15.03 16.48 -30.74
N PRO A 252 15.42 15.47 -31.53
CA PRO A 252 16.23 15.69 -32.73
C PRO A 252 15.60 16.77 -33.63
N GLU A 253 16.44 17.55 -34.33
CA GLU A 253 16.03 18.60 -35.30
C GLU A 253 15.46 19.90 -34.69
N HIS A 254 15.83 20.29 -33.47
CA HIS A 254 15.42 21.56 -32.86
C HIS A 254 13.89 21.79 -32.82
N LYS A 255 13.11 20.72 -32.63
CA LYS A 255 11.66 20.84 -32.48
C LYS A 255 11.30 21.40 -31.10
N TYR A 256 10.20 22.14 -31.04
CA TYR A 256 9.62 22.61 -29.78
C TYR A 256 8.12 22.30 -29.76
N LEU A 257 7.58 22.11 -28.55
CA LEU A 257 6.14 21.92 -28.37
C LEU A 257 5.43 23.25 -28.65
N SER A 258 4.66 23.34 -29.73
CA SER A 258 3.94 24.57 -30.09
C SER A 258 2.51 24.58 -29.56
N ARG A 259 1.87 23.40 -29.48
CA ARG A 259 0.52 23.26 -28.95
C ARG A 259 0.30 21.90 -28.33
N LEU A 260 -0.42 21.86 -27.22
CA LEU A 260 -0.97 20.64 -26.64
C LEU A 260 -2.49 20.75 -26.64
N GLU A 261 -3.16 19.79 -27.27
CA GLU A 261 -4.63 19.71 -27.32
C GLU A 261 -5.12 18.60 -26.40
N LEU A 262 -5.86 19.00 -25.37
CA LEU A 262 -6.48 18.08 -24.42
C LEU A 262 -7.97 17.98 -24.71
N ARG A 263 -8.43 16.79 -25.10
CA ARG A 263 -9.87 16.51 -25.21
C ARG A 263 -10.37 16.04 -23.86
N LEU A 264 -11.30 16.77 -23.27
CA LEU A 264 -11.81 16.48 -21.93
C LEU A 264 -13.31 16.71 -21.82
N LYS A 265 -13.94 16.06 -20.85
CA LYS A 265 -15.33 16.33 -20.45
C LYS A 265 -15.32 16.69 -18.97
N THR A 266 -15.90 17.85 -18.67
CA THR A 266 -16.02 18.40 -17.33
C THR A 266 -17.50 18.41 -16.96
N ALA A 267 -17.85 17.98 -15.74
CA ALA A 267 -19.23 17.99 -15.29
C ALA A 267 -19.77 19.44 -15.14
N ALA A 268 -21.09 19.61 -15.21
CA ALA A 268 -21.70 20.93 -15.02
C ALA A 268 -21.31 21.52 -13.65
N GLY A 269 -20.83 22.77 -13.65
CA GLY A 269 -20.34 23.44 -12.44
C GLY A 269 -18.91 23.05 -12.02
N SER A 270 -18.26 22.13 -12.73
CA SER A 270 -16.85 21.78 -12.51
C SER A 270 -15.92 22.62 -13.39
N THR A 271 -14.65 22.76 -12.98
CA THR A 271 -13.65 23.54 -13.73
C THR A 271 -12.34 22.78 -13.90
N VAL A 272 -11.62 23.09 -14.96
CA VAL A 272 -10.26 22.60 -15.23
C VAL A 272 -9.43 23.76 -15.74
N LYS A 273 -8.26 23.97 -15.14
CA LYS A 273 -7.28 24.98 -15.52
C LYS A 273 -5.96 24.29 -15.86
N ALA A 274 -5.29 24.78 -16.89
CA ALA A 274 -3.95 24.34 -17.27
C ALA A 274 -2.93 25.42 -16.92
N TYR A 275 -1.82 24.97 -16.33
CA TYR A 275 -0.70 25.79 -15.96
C TYR A 275 0.58 25.22 -16.56
N VAL A 276 1.53 26.09 -16.89
CA VAL A 276 2.85 25.71 -17.40
C VAL A 276 3.93 26.34 -16.54
N CYS A 277 4.96 25.56 -16.24
CA CYS A 277 6.20 26.00 -15.61
C CYS A 277 7.34 25.80 -16.60
N TYR A 278 8.13 26.83 -16.88
CA TYR A 278 9.19 26.81 -17.89
C TYR A 278 10.58 26.64 -17.26
N ASP A 279 11.59 26.32 -18.07
CA ASP A 279 13.00 26.12 -17.67
C ASP A 279 13.51 27.17 -16.69
N GLY A 280 14.02 26.72 -15.55
CA GLY A 280 14.66 27.58 -14.55
C GLY A 280 13.70 28.46 -13.75
N ASP A 281 12.44 28.57 -14.16
CA ASP A 281 11.39 29.26 -13.41
C ASP A 281 10.69 28.28 -12.45
N ASN A 282 10.47 28.71 -11.21
CA ASN A 282 9.62 28.00 -10.25
C ASN A 282 8.19 28.58 -10.18
N ALA A 283 7.79 29.33 -11.22
CA ALA A 283 6.51 29.99 -11.30
C ALA A 283 5.57 29.25 -12.27
N TRP A 284 4.36 28.98 -11.80
CA TRP A 284 3.29 28.39 -12.62
C TRP A 284 2.46 29.49 -13.28
N GLU A 285 2.40 29.47 -14.61
CA GLU A 285 1.59 30.41 -15.41
C GLU A 285 0.32 29.73 -15.89
N GLN A 286 -0.86 30.33 -15.66
CA GLN A 286 -2.12 29.80 -16.21
C GLN A 286 -2.19 30.06 -17.72
N VAL A 287 -2.31 29.01 -18.51
CA VAL A 287 -2.28 29.07 -19.99
C VAL A 287 -3.59 28.66 -20.65
N GLY A 288 -4.58 28.19 -19.87
CA GLY A 288 -5.90 27.89 -20.37
C GLY A 288 -6.85 27.36 -19.29
N GLY A 289 -8.12 27.20 -19.65
CA GLY A 289 -9.11 26.56 -18.80
C GLY A 289 -10.41 26.25 -19.53
N VAL A 290 -11.20 25.37 -18.93
CA VAL A 290 -12.53 24.96 -19.37
C VAL A 290 -13.43 24.83 -18.15
N SER A 291 -14.65 25.33 -18.26
CA SER A 291 -15.71 25.11 -17.28
C SER A 291 -16.79 24.23 -17.90
N GLY A 292 -17.38 23.33 -17.11
CA GLY A 292 -18.50 22.50 -17.58
C GLY A 292 -19.82 23.26 -17.49
N GLU A 293 -20.53 23.36 -18.62
CA GLU A 293 -21.83 24.01 -18.71
C GLU A 293 -22.99 23.00 -18.67
N ALA A 294 -24.13 23.42 -18.14
CA ALA A 294 -25.34 22.60 -18.13
C ALA A 294 -25.80 22.32 -19.58
N GLY A 295 -26.02 21.06 -19.91
CA GLY A 295 -26.42 20.63 -21.27
C GLY A 295 -25.27 20.37 -22.24
N GLN A 296 -24.01 20.56 -21.82
CA GLN A 296 -22.84 20.24 -22.65
C GLN A 296 -22.66 18.72 -22.78
N THR A 297 -23.07 18.17 -23.92
CA THR A 297 -22.99 16.72 -24.20
C THR A 297 -21.65 16.30 -24.81
N ARG A 298 -21.00 17.20 -25.56
CA ARG A 298 -19.71 16.96 -26.24
C ARG A 298 -18.55 17.39 -25.36
N GLY A 299 -17.41 16.67 -25.46
CA GLY A 299 -16.17 17.08 -24.81
C GLY A 299 -15.66 18.41 -25.35
N ALA A 300 -14.96 19.17 -24.51
CA ALA A 300 -14.25 20.38 -24.86
C ALA A 300 -12.80 20.08 -25.28
N VAL A 301 -12.22 20.96 -26.08
CA VAL A 301 -10.79 20.94 -26.41
C VAL A 301 -10.10 22.07 -25.68
N LEU A 302 -9.29 21.74 -24.67
CA LEU A 302 -8.41 22.69 -24.01
C LEU A 302 -7.11 22.78 -24.82
N GLN A 303 -6.88 23.92 -25.47
CA GLN A 303 -5.64 24.21 -26.17
C GLN A 303 -4.65 24.90 -25.23
N VAL A 304 -3.52 24.26 -24.98
CA VAL A 304 -2.39 24.83 -24.27
C VAL A 304 -1.35 25.25 -25.32
N ARG A 305 -0.97 26.53 -25.32
CA ARG A 305 0.01 27.10 -26.25
C ARG A 305 1.21 27.65 -25.47
N PRO A 306 2.22 26.83 -25.18
CA PRO A 306 3.38 27.27 -24.42
C PRO A 306 4.26 28.22 -25.25
N ARG A 307 5.02 29.10 -24.58
CA ARG A 307 6.12 29.85 -25.24
C ARG A 307 7.25 28.90 -25.61
N ARG A 308 8.08 29.28 -26.57
CA ARG A 308 9.28 28.51 -26.94
C ARG A 308 10.21 28.41 -25.73
N CYS A 309 10.55 27.18 -25.35
CA CYS A 309 11.40 26.83 -24.21
C CYS A 309 12.16 25.54 -24.51
N GLY A 310 13.17 25.21 -23.71
CA GLY A 310 13.91 23.95 -23.82
C GLY A 310 13.11 22.77 -23.27
N HIS A 311 12.46 22.95 -22.12
CA HIS A 311 11.47 22.05 -21.56
C HIS A 311 10.34 22.83 -20.85
N LEU A 312 9.33 22.12 -20.39
CA LEU A 312 8.30 22.67 -19.52
C LEU A 312 7.65 21.57 -18.68
N ARG A 313 7.03 21.94 -17.56
CA ARG A 313 6.10 21.07 -16.84
C ARG A 313 4.68 21.58 -17.02
N LEU A 314 3.74 20.65 -17.20
CA LEU A 314 2.32 20.93 -17.30
C LEU A 314 1.64 20.54 -15.98
N LYS A 315 0.78 21.42 -15.48
CA LYS A 315 -0.13 21.12 -14.38
C LYS A 315 -1.57 21.31 -14.83
N LEU A 316 -2.41 20.32 -14.60
CA LEU A 316 -3.85 20.45 -14.63
C LEU A 316 -4.35 20.58 -13.19
N ALA A 317 -5.25 21.51 -12.92
CA ALA A 317 -5.93 21.61 -11.64
C ALA A 317 -7.42 21.87 -11.87
N GLY A 318 -8.27 21.34 -11.02
CA GLY A 318 -9.71 21.49 -11.20
C GLY A 318 -10.51 21.27 -9.93
N ASP A 319 -11.75 21.72 -10.00
CA ASP A 319 -12.77 21.52 -8.97
C ASP A 319 -13.90 20.69 -9.58
N GLY A 320 -14.20 19.56 -8.95
CA GLY A 320 -15.21 18.60 -9.38
C GLY A 320 -14.77 17.65 -10.51
N PRO A 321 -15.68 16.79 -10.98
CA PRO A 321 -15.37 15.70 -11.90
C PRO A 321 -14.90 16.15 -13.28
N CYS A 322 -13.82 15.54 -13.75
CA CYS A 322 -13.30 15.68 -15.11
C CYS A 322 -12.85 14.32 -15.65
N ARG A 323 -12.98 14.13 -16.97
CA ARG A 323 -12.38 13.03 -17.71
C ARG A 323 -11.57 13.57 -18.88
N VAL A 324 -10.26 13.31 -18.89
CA VAL A 324 -9.40 13.56 -20.04
C VAL A 324 -9.41 12.31 -20.92
N TYR A 325 -9.76 12.47 -22.20
CA TYR A 325 -9.88 11.37 -23.17
C TYR A 325 -8.61 11.17 -23.99
N SER A 326 -7.98 12.27 -24.39
CA SER A 326 -6.79 12.22 -25.23
C SER A 326 -5.96 13.50 -25.07
N ALA A 327 -4.66 13.36 -25.26
CA ALA A 327 -3.72 14.46 -25.39
C ALA A 327 -3.01 14.33 -26.74
N ALA A 328 -2.97 15.41 -27.52
CA ALA A 328 -2.24 15.48 -28.78
C ALA A 328 -1.25 16.63 -28.74
N ALA A 329 0.04 16.32 -28.90
CA ALA A 329 1.10 17.29 -28.95
C ALA A 329 1.43 17.65 -30.41
N VAL A 330 1.50 18.94 -30.70
CA VAL A 330 1.94 19.50 -31.98
C VAL A 330 3.33 20.10 -31.77
N TYR A 331 4.29 19.61 -32.55
CA TYR A 331 5.66 20.08 -32.53
C TYR A 331 5.98 20.83 -33.82
N GLU A 332 6.71 21.93 -33.70
CA GLU A 332 7.20 22.70 -34.83
C GLU A 332 8.72 22.62 -34.89
N LYS A 333 9.28 22.56 -36.11
CA LYS A 333 10.73 22.62 -36.32
C LYS A 333 11.19 24.06 -36.14
N GLY A 334 12.17 24.29 -35.27
CA GLY A 334 12.87 25.57 -35.24
C GLY A 334 13.55 25.86 -36.58
N SER A 335 13.71 27.13 -36.93
CA SER A 335 14.55 27.49 -38.07
C SER A 335 15.99 27.04 -37.81
N ASP A 336 16.59 26.36 -38.78
CA ASP A 336 18.04 26.21 -38.85
C ASP A 336 18.58 27.65 -39.04
N GLY A 337 19.02 28.27 -37.95
CA GLY A 337 19.71 29.56 -38.02
C GLY A 337 21.00 29.42 -38.84
N PRO A 338 21.42 30.47 -39.56
CA PRO A 338 22.57 30.42 -40.46
C PRO A 338 23.89 30.04 -39.79
#